data_AF-A0A2K0VYA5-F1
#
_entry.id   AF-A0A2K0VYA5-F1
#
_cell.length_a   1.000
_cell.length_b   1.000
_cell.length_c   1.000
_cell.angle_alpha   90.00
_cell.angle_beta   90.00
_cell.angle_gamma   90.00
#
_symmetry.space_group_name_H-M   'P 1'
#
loop_
_entity.id
_entity.type
_entity.pdbx_description
1 polymer ?
#
loop_
_entity_poly.entity_id
_entity_poly.type
_entity_poly.pdbx_seq_one_letter_code
_entity_poly.pdbx_strand_id
1 'polypeptide(L)'
;MADPISIISLVGQIADLIQRAYNYGKAVHDAQSDMRKLYTELLGLKGVLEQLYKLDLASADPHIADCVRSTEFRNALSSTSQLVGRLIENLDKKQMSSHRVNAFLWPWVKDDVKADIQDIERVKTWFIVMMMAENS
;
A
#
# COMPACT_ATOMS: atom_id res chain seq x y z
N MET A 1 -16.93 0.28 17.76
CA MET A 1 -16.48 1.23 16.70
C MET A 1 -14.98 1.08 16.63
N ALA A 2 -14.42 0.67 15.49
CA ALA A 2 -12.97 0.59 15.34
C ALA A 2 -12.39 2.01 15.32
N ASP A 3 -11.22 2.22 15.92
CA ASP A 3 -10.55 3.51 15.89
C ASP A 3 -10.32 3.95 14.43
N PRO A 4 -10.53 5.24 14.10
CA PRO A 4 -10.28 5.72 12.76
C PRO A 4 -8.81 5.49 12.38
N ILE A 5 -8.60 4.87 11.22
CA ILE A 5 -7.26 4.62 10.69
C ILE A 5 -6.56 5.97 10.52
N SER A 6 -5.35 6.09 11.08
CA SER A 6 -4.50 7.26 10.90
C SER A 6 -3.54 7.06 9.73
N ILE A 7 -3.15 8.17 9.08
CA ILE A 7 -2.18 8.14 7.97
C ILE A 7 -0.87 7.47 8.42
N ILE A 8 -0.39 7.80 9.62
CA ILE A 8 0.85 7.22 10.16
C ILE A 8 0.74 5.72 10.45
N SER A 9 -0.42 5.24 10.91
CA SER A 9 -0.66 3.79 11.10
C SER A 9 -0.60 3.06 9.75
N LEU A 10 -1.22 3.63 8.72
CA LEU A 10 -1.20 3.05 7.38
C LEU A 10 0.21 3.04 6.76
N VAL A 11 1.00 4.11 6.96
CA VAL A 11 2.42 4.15 6.58
C VAL A 11 3.19 3.00 7.24
N GLY A 12 2.94 2.74 8.52
CA GLY A 12 3.51 1.61 9.24
C GLY A 12 3.12 0.24 8.65
N GLN A 13 1.83 0.05 8.33
CA GLN A 13 1.34 -1.18 7.69
C GLN A 13 1.99 -1.41 6.32
N ILE A 14 2.14 -0.36 5.50
CA ILE A 14 2.80 -0.46 4.19
C ILE A 14 4.28 -0.79 4.36
N ALA A 15 4.96 -0.22 5.36
CA ALA A 15 6.36 -0.55 5.65
C ALA A 15 6.53 -2.03 6.04
N ASP A 16 5.63 -2.58 6.87
CA ASP A 16 5.61 -4.01 7.19
C ASP A 16 5.38 -4.88 5.94
N LEU A 17 4.41 -4.50 5.10
CA LEU A 17 4.15 -5.18 3.83
C LEU A 17 5.38 -5.19 2.90
N ILE A 18 6.08 -4.06 2.77
CA ILE A 18 7.31 -3.97 1.98
C ILE A 18 8.37 -4.94 2.51
N GLN A 19 8.55 -5.01 3.84
CA GLN A 19 9.55 -5.89 4.45
C GLN A 19 9.19 -7.38 4.25
N ARG A 20 7.92 -7.75 4.38
CA ARG A 20 7.44 -9.12 4.12
C ARG A 20 7.59 -9.51 2.67
N ALA A 21 7.19 -8.64 1.75
CA ALA A 21 7.42 -8.83 0.33
C ALA A 21 8.92 -9.01 0.08
N TYR A 22 9.79 -8.14 0.61
CA TYR A 22 11.25 -8.25 0.47
C TYR A 22 11.80 -9.62 0.87
N ASN A 23 11.41 -10.09 2.06
CA ASN A 23 11.84 -11.38 2.56
C ASN A 23 11.33 -12.53 1.68
N TYR A 24 10.10 -12.43 1.21
CA TYR A 24 9.48 -13.44 0.35
C TYR A 24 10.12 -13.49 -1.05
N GLY A 25 10.42 -12.34 -1.67
CA GLY A 25 11.01 -12.26 -3.01
C GLY A 25 12.44 -12.75 -3.09
N LYS A 26 13.20 -12.66 -1.99
CA LYS A 26 14.53 -13.27 -1.91
C LYS A 26 14.49 -14.79 -2.06
N ALA A 27 13.36 -15.42 -1.72
CA ALA A 27 13.21 -16.87 -1.80
C ALA A 27 12.77 -17.38 -3.19
N VAL A 28 12.42 -16.49 -4.14
CA VAL A 28 11.82 -16.87 -5.43
C VAL A 28 12.67 -16.43 -6.63
N HIS A 29 13.07 -17.40 -7.47
CA HIS A 29 13.99 -17.20 -8.58
C HIS A 29 13.40 -16.40 -9.75
N ASP A 30 12.12 -16.62 -10.11
CA ASP A 30 11.51 -16.07 -11.33
C ASP A 30 10.52 -14.91 -11.10
N ALA A 31 10.48 -14.34 -9.89
CA ALA A 31 9.54 -13.28 -9.53
C ALA A 31 10.12 -11.86 -9.54
N GLN A 32 11.39 -11.69 -9.95
CA GLN A 32 12.13 -10.42 -9.78
C GLN A 32 11.47 -9.20 -10.43
N SER A 33 10.86 -9.37 -11.62
CA SER A 33 10.19 -8.27 -12.33
C SER A 33 8.91 -7.82 -11.63
N ASP A 34 8.05 -8.76 -11.25
CA ASP A 34 6.80 -8.49 -10.55
C ASP A 34 7.08 -7.93 -9.15
N MET A 35 8.13 -8.43 -8.50
CA MET A 35 8.61 -7.89 -7.23
C MET A 35 9.09 -6.46 -7.32
N ARG A 36 9.91 -6.15 -8.34
CA ARG A 36 10.35 -4.77 -8.56
C ARG A 36 9.16 -3.84 -8.73
N LYS A 37 8.14 -4.24 -9.50
CA LYS A 37 6.93 -3.44 -9.69
C LYS A 37 6.17 -3.24 -8.39
N LEU A 38 5.93 -4.31 -7.63
CA LEU A 38 5.28 -4.25 -6.33
C LEU A 38 6.01 -3.28 -5.39
N TYR A 39 7.34 -3.37 -5.27
CA TYR A 39 8.09 -2.45 -4.41
C TYR A 39 7.97 -1.00 -4.86
N THR A 40 8.09 -0.75 -6.16
CA THR A 40 7.96 0.61 -6.70
C THR A 40 6.59 1.20 -6.34
N GLU A 41 5.53 0.42 -6.50
CA GLU A 41 4.18 0.86 -6.19
C GLU A 41 3.95 1.07 -4.69
N LEU A 42 4.41 0.13 -3.84
CA LEU A 42 4.31 0.26 -2.38
C LEU A 42 5.13 1.42 -1.82
N LEU A 43 6.36 1.61 -2.31
CA LEU A 43 7.20 2.75 -1.92
C LEU A 43 6.59 4.08 -2.39
N GLY A 44 6.01 4.10 -3.59
CA GLY A 44 5.29 5.26 -4.10
C GLY A 44 4.08 5.61 -3.23
N LEU A 45 3.24 4.63 -2.90
CA LEU A 45 2.09 4.81 -2.02
C LEU A 45 2.52 5.30 -0.63
N LYS A 46 3.56 4.68 -0.05
CA LYS A 46 4.13 5.11 1.23
C LYS A 46 4.59 6.56 1.18
N GLY A 47 5.36 6.93 0.15
CA GLY A 47 5.89 8.28 -0.01
C GLY A 47 4.80 9.33 -0.13
N VAL A 48 3.74 9.03 -0.89
CA VAL A 48 2.55 9.90 -1.01
C VAL A 48 1.88 10.12 0.35
N LEU A 49 1.66 9.06 1.12
CA LEU A 49 1.05 9.17 2.45
C LEU A 49 1.95 9.91 3.46
N GLU A 50 3.27 9.71 3.40
CA GLU A 50 4.23 10.46 4.22
C GLU A 50 4.26 11.94 3.87
N GLN A 51 4.17 12.28 2.58
CA GLN A 51 4.07 13.67 2.14
C GLN A 51 2.77 14.31 2.63
N LEU A 52 1.65 13.61 2.50
CA LEU A 52 0.37 14.09 2.98
C LEU A 52 0.39 14.33 4.50
N TYR A 53 0.96 13.40 5.27
CA TYR A 53 1.11 13.57 6.72
C TYR A 53 1.93 14.82 7.10
N LYS A 54 2.99 15.11 6.35
CA LYS A 54 3.79 16.32 6.55
C LYS A 54 3.01 17.59 6.23
N LEU A 55 2.22 17.59 5.15
CA LEU A 55 1.41 18.74 4.75
C LEU A 55 0.30 19.03 5.78
N ASP A 56 -0.37 17.97 6.28
CA ASP A 56 -1.37 18.06 7.34
C ASP A 56 -0.78 18.63 8.64
N LEU A 57 0.35 18.09 9.10
CA LEU A 57 1.04 18.58 10.30
C LEU A 57 1.50 20.04 10.18
N ALA A 58 2.00 20.43 9.01
CA ALA A 58 2.48 21.79 8.79
C ALA A 58 1.35 22.83 8.82
N SER A 59 0.08 22.39 8.75
CA SER A 59 -1.11 23.26 8.62
C SER A 59 -0.92 24.34 7.53
N ALA A 60 -0.07 24.05 6.54
CA ALA A 60 0.42 25.05 5.60
C ALA A 60 -0.61 25.36 4.52
N ASP A 61 -1.58 24.45 4.33
CA ASP A 61 -2.55 24.50 3.27
C ASP A 61 -3.96 24.15 3.79
N PRO A 62 -4.88 25.13 3.84
CA PRO A 62 -6.29 24.92 4.24
C PRO A 62 -6.98 23.82 3.43
N HIS A 63 -6.62 23.67 2.16
CA HIS A 63 -7.14 22.61 1.29
C HIS A 63 -6.83 21.23 1.81
N ILE A 64 -5.57 21.02 2.20
CA ILE A 64 -5.10 19.72 2.68
C ILE A 64 -5.80 19.39 4.00
N ALA A 65 -5.98 20.38 4.87
CA ALA A 65 -6.73 20.20 6.11
C ALA A 65 -8.20 19.82 5.86
N ASP A 66 -8.86 20.42 4.87
CA ASP A 66 -10.25 20.08 4.50
C ASP A 66 -10.34 18.72 3.81
N CYS A 67 -9.40 18.42 2.91
CA CYS A 67 -9.25 17.13 2.26
C CYS A 67 -9.09 16.00 3.30
N VAL A 68 -8.15 16.12 4.24
CA VAL A 68 -7.91 15.08 5.27
C VAL A 68 -9.13 14.90 6.19
N ARG A 69 -9.92 15.95 6.39
CA ARG A 69 -11.17 15.89 7.16
C ARG A 69 -12.35 15.32 6.37
N SER A 70 -12.27 15.28 5.04
CA SER A 70 -13.34 14.79 4.16
C SER A 70 -13.68 13.32 4.39
N THR A 71 -14.92 12.96 4.09
CA THR A 71 -15.40 11.57 4.23
C THR A 71 -14.77 10.68 3.14
N GLU A 72 -14.58 11.25 1.96
CA GLU A 72 -13.94 10.65 0.79
C GLU A 72 -12.52 10.21 1.14
N PHE A 73 -11.75 11.09 1.77
CA PHE A 73 -10.41 10.78 2.23
C PHE A 73 -10.37 9.66 3.27
N ARG A 74 -11.24 9.72 4.28
CA ARG A 74 -11.33 8.68 5.31
C ARG A 74 -11.72 7.32 4.71
N ASN A 75 -12.63 7.32 3.74
CA ASN A 75 -13.04 6.11 3.02
C ASN A 75 -11.89 5.55 2.17
N ALA A 76 -11.14 6.41 1.48
CA ALA A 76 -9.97 6.01 0.72
C ALA A 76 -8.88 5.42 1.63
N LEU A 77 -8.62 6.05 2.78
CA LEU A 77 -7.67 5.56 3.77
C LEU A 77 -8.09 4.20 4.35
N SER A 78 -9.37 4.03 4.66
CA SER A 78 -9.94 2.76 5.12
C SER A 78 -9.81 1.66 4.06
N SER A 79 -10.17 1.96 2.82
CA SER A 79 -10.08 1.01 1.70
C SER A 79 -8.62 0.62 1.44
N THR A 80 -7.69 1.57 1.57
CA THR A 80 -6.25 1.32 1.43
C THR A 80 -5.74 0.42 2.54
N SER A 81 -6.14 0.64 3.80
CA SER A 81 -5.77 -0.25 4.90
C SER A 81 -6.32 -1.66 4.73
N GLN A 82 -7.55 -1.81 4.23
CA GLN A 82 -8.11 -3.12 3.90
C GLN A 82 -7.33 -3.81 2.79
N LEU A 83 -6.96 -3.08 1.73
CA LEU A 83 -6.08 -3.59 0.67
C LEU A 83 -4.75 -4.07 1.26
N VAL A 84 -4.04 -3.23 2.00
CA VAL A 84 -2.75 -3.57 2.62
C VAL A 84 -2.86 -4.77 3.55
N GLY A 85 -3.90 -4.81 4.40
CA GLY A 85 -4.16 -5.94 5.29
C GLY A 85 -4.39 -7.25 4.53
N ARG A 86 -5.20 -7.22 3.46
CA ARG A 86 -5.41 -8.37 2.57
C ARG A 86 -4.09 -8.87 1.96
N LEU A 87 -3.22 -7.96 1.53
CA LEU A 87 -1.92 -8.31 0.94
C LEU A 87 -0.98 -8.95 1.98
N ILE A 88 -0.93 -8.41 3.20
CA ILE A 88 -0.16 -8.98 4.31
C ILE A 88 -0.65 -10.41 4.62
N GLU A 89 -1.95 -10.60 4.79
CA GLU A 89 -2.52 -11.93 5.05
C GLU A 89 -2.20 -12.93 3.93
N ASN A 90 -2.26 -12.47 2.68
CA ASN A 90 -1.96 -13.31 1.53
C ASN A 90 -0.49 -13.74 1.50
N LEU A 91 0.44 -12.84 1.81
CA LEU A 91 1.86 -13.17 1.95
C LEU A 91 2.09 -14.15 3.10
N ASP A 92 1.48 -13.93 4.26
CA ASP A 92 1.65 -14.78 5.44
C ASP A 92 1.14 -16.21 5.22
N LYS A 93 -0.08 -16.37 4.66
CA LYS A 93 -0.66 -17.68 4.30
C LYS A 93 0.28 -18.45 3.37
N LYS A 94 0.87 -17.75 2.40
CA LYS A 94 1.72 -18.34 1.37
C LYS A 94 3.12 -18.67 1.89
N GLN A 95 3.71 -17.85 2.76
CA GLN A 95 4.97 -18.13 3.45
C GLN A 95 4.86 -19.34 4.40
N MET A 96 3.73 -19.52 5.08
CA MET A 96 3.47 -20.72 5.87
C MET A 96 3.34 -21.98 5.01
N SER A 97 2.68 -21.88 3.84
CA SER A 97 2.54 -23.03 2.93
C SER A 97 3.84 -23.45 2.24
N SER A 98 4.79 -22.52 2.05
CA SER A 98 6.05 -22.78 1.32
C SER A 98 7.01 -23.73 2.05
N HIS A 99 6.77 -24.02 3.33
CA HIS A 99 7.48 -25.06 4.08
C HIS A 99 7.22 -26.47 3.55
N ARG A 100 6.25 -26.66 2.64
CA ARG A 100 5.98 -27.91 1.94
C ARG A 100 6.24 -27.75 0.44
N VAL A 101 7.39 -28.24 0.00
CA VAL A 101 7.77 -28.66 -1.39
C VAL A 101 7.78 -27.59 -2.51
N ASN A 102 7.04 -26.47 -2.41
CA ASN A 102 6.94 -25.43 -3.45
C ASN A 102 7.64 -24.10 -3.09
N ALA A 103 8.68 -24.13 -2.25
CA ALA A 103 9.42 -22.95 -1.77
C ALA A 103 9.97 -22.02 -2.87
N PHE A 104 9.98 -22.46 -4.13
CA PHE A 104 10.53 -21.75 -5.28
C PHE A 104 9.49 -21.13 -6.22
N LEU A 105 8.19 -21.37 -6.00
CA LEU A 105 7.15 -20.81 -6.83
C LEU A 105 6.55 -19.57 -6.17
N TRP A 106 6.53 -18.48 -6.92
CA TRP A 106 5.78 -17.28 -6.57
C TRP A 106 4.35 -17.72 -6.22
N PRO A 107 3.90 -17.57 -4.98
CA PRO A 107 2.73 -18.26 -4.47
C PRO A 107 1.49 -17.45 -4.84
N TRP A 108 1.71 -16.20 -5.20
CA TRP A 108 0.77 -15.25 -5.72
C TRP A 108 0.64 -15.60 -7.20
N VAL A 109 -0.54 -16.06 -7.63
CA VAL A 109 -0.73 -16.38 -9.05
C VAL A 109 -0.44 -15.10 -9.82
N LYS A 110 0.28 -15.20 -10.94
CA LYS A 110 0.77 -14.04 -11.71
C LYS A 110 -0.30 -12.98 -11.97
N ASP A 111 -1.57 -13.39 -12.04
CA ASP A 111 -2.69 -12.48 -12.26
C ASP A 111 -3.21 -11.81 -10.99
N ASP A 112 -3.21 -12.50 -9.83
CA ASP A 112 -3.54 -11.90 -8.53
C ASP A 112 -2.57 -10.75 -8.20
N VAL A 113 -1.28 -10.98 -8.45
CA VAL A 113 -0.20 -10.00 -8.21
C VAL A 113 -0.40 -8.75 -9.04
N LYS A 114 -0.76 -8.94 -10.32
CA LYS A 114 -0.99 -7.82 -11.23
C LYS A 114 -2.21 -7.01 -10.79
N ALA A 115 -3.29 -7.69 -10.40
CA ALA A 115 -4.48 -7.03 -9.88
C ALA A 115 -4.15 -6.24 -8.60
N ASP A 116 -3.40 -6.84 -7.68
CA ASP A 116 -2.97 -6.19 -6.45
C ASP A 116 -2.05 -4.98 -6.73
N ILE A 117 -1.11 -5.08 -7.68
CA ILE A 117 -0.27 -3.97 -8.13
C ILE A 117 -1.12 -2.84 -8.75
N GLN A 118 -2.10 -3.19 -9.58
CA GLN A 118 -3.02 -2.22 -10.20
C GLN A 118 -3.87 -1.50 -9.15
N ASP A 119 -4.34 -2.21 -8.13
CA ASP A 119 -5.08 -1.61 -7.02
C ASP A 119 -4.21 -0.62 -6.25
N ILE A 120 -2.95 -0.96 -5.97
CA ILE A 120 -1.99 -0.05 -5.31
C ILE A 120 -1.73 1.19 -6.18
N GLU A 121 -1.49 1.00 -7.48
CA GLU A 121 -1.26 2.08 -8.44
C GLU A 121 -2.45 3.04 -8.50
N ARG A 122 -3.68 2.49 -8.54
CA ARG A 122 -4.93 3.25 -8.55
C ARG A 122 -5.10 4.08 -7.29
N VAL A 123 -4.86 3.47 -6.12
CA VAL A 123 -4.97 4.16 -4.83
C VAL A 123 -3.90 5.25 -4.70
N LYS A 124 -2.66 4.97 -5.08
CA LYS A 124 -1.56 5.96 -5.12
C LYS A 124 -1.96 7.16 -5.99
N THR A 125 -2.45 6.89 -7.20
CA THR A 125 -2.89 7.93 -8.14
C THR A 125 -4.05 8.75 -7.56
N TRP A 126 -5.00 8.11 -6.89
CA TRP A 126 -6.11 8.79 -6.23
C TRP A 126 -5.61 9.79 -5.18
N PHE A 127 -4.68 9.40 -4.30
CA PHE A 127 -4.10 10.31 -3.31
C PHE A 127 -3.31 11.45 -3.95
N ILE A 128 -2.55 11.18 -5.03
CA ILE A 128 -1.83 12.22 -5.78
C ILE A 128 -2.80 13.26 -6.35
N VAL A 129 -3.85 12.80 -7.06
CA VAL A 129 -4.85 13.69 -7.66
C VAL A 129 -5.58 14.49 -6.59
N MET A 130 -5.95 13.85 -5.48
CA MET A 130 -6.62 14.52 -4.35
C MET A 130 -5.75 15.64 -3.76
N MET A 131 -4.44 15.40 -3.57
CA MET A 131 -3.52 16.44 -3.08
C MET A 131 -3.33 17.59 -4.09
N MET A 132 -3.46 17.30 -5.39
CA MET A 132 -3.29 18.28 -6.47
C MET A 132 -4.59 19.02 -6.85
N ALA A 133 -5.73 18.66 -6.25
CA ALA A 133 -7.05 19.12 -6.68
C ALA A 133 -7.31 20.63 -6.50
N GLU A 134 -6.33 21.44 -6.09
CA GLU A 134 -6.41 22.90 -6.11
C GLU A 134 -5.54 23.55 -7.17
N ASN A 135 -6.18 23.84 -8.32
CA ASN A 135 -5.88 24.96 -9.22
C ASN A 135 -7.02 25.17 -10.24
N SER A 136 -8.28 25.26 -9.81
CA SER A 136 -9.43 25.62 -10.67
C SER A 136 -10.43 26.51 -9.94
#